data_AF-A0A7V9LYI2-F1
#
_entry.id   AF-A0A7V9LYI2-F1
#
_cell.length_a   1.000
_cell.length_b   1.000
_cell.length_c   1.000
_cell.angle_alpha   90.00
_cell.angle_beta   90.00
_cell.angle_gamma   90.00
#
_symmetry.space_group_name_H-M   'P 1'
#
loop_
_entity.id
_entity.type
_entity.pdbx_description
1 polymer ?
#
loop_
_entity_poly.entity_id
_entity_poly.type
_entity_poly.pdbx_seq_one_letter_code
_entity_poly.pdbx_strand_id
1 'polypeptide(L)'
;MRPGAPQAGRPARPDCPRRGHHRRSRPRPRHHSVPAALTDCQFSAHLRLRQASLHALALNRNTIAGRSDNGDSLAAEGLQAAGGASLDNGFTAAGALRLTGAHITGQLSLRGATITGTGNGNFVGDRLQADNGVFLDNGFTAAGAIRLLGAHITQQLNMRGATITGADNDGNSLAADRLQADSGVFLDNGFTAAGAIRLLGA
;
A
#
# COMPACT_ATOMS: atom_id res chain seq x y z
N MET A 1 1.01 -45.00 -25.23
CA MET A 1 0.61 -43.58 -25.23
C MET A 1 0.77 -43.06 -23.82
N ARG A 2 1.73 -42.17 -23.58
CA ARG A 2 1.94 -41.52 -22.26
C ARG A 2 1.21 -40.17 -22.27
N PRO A 3 0.31 -39.87 -21.33
CA PRO A 3 -0.31 -38.55 -21.24
C PRO A 3 0.72 -37.54 -20.73
N GLY A 4 0.87 -36.45 -21.47
CA GLY A 4 1.82 -35.37 -21.19
C GLY A 4 1.45 -34.60 -19.92
N ALA A 5 2.48 -34.28 -19.13
CA ALA A 5 2.36 -33.42 -17.96
C ALA A 5 1.91 -32.00 -18.34
N PRO A 6 1.09 -31.32 -17.51
CA PRO A 6 0.70 -29.94 -17.74
C PRO A 6 1.91 -29.01 -17.59
N GLN A 7 2.13 -28.17 -18.61
CA GLN A 7 3.17 -27.16 -18.62
C GLN A 7 2.90 -26.14 -17.49
N ALA A 8 3.85 -26.02 -16.56
CA ALA A 8 3.84 -24.94 -15.57
C ALA A 8 3.92 -23.60 -16.30
N GLY A 9 2.88 -22.77 -16.11
CA GLY A 9 2.80 -21.43 -16.68
C GLY A 9 4.03 -20.61 -16.32
N ARG A 10 4.66 -20.01 -17.33
CA ARG A 10 5.78 -19.07 -17.16
C ARG A 10 5.36 -17.96 -16.17
N PRO A 11 6.20 -17.58 -15.20
CA PRO A 11 5.93 -16.39 -14.40
C PRO A 11 5.89 -15.18 -15.33
N ALA A 12 4.74 -14.50 -15.35
CA ALA A 12 4.50 -13.35 -16.20
C ALA A 12 5.54 -12.27 -15.91
N ARG A 13 6.23 -11.82 -16.95
CA ARG A 13 7.24 -10.76 -16.86
C ARG A 13 6.52 -9.44 -16.53
N PRO A 14 7.12 -8.57 -15.72
CA PRO A 14 6.58 -7.23 -15.53
C PRO A 14 6.63 -6.48 -16.87
N ASP A 15 5.46 -6.21 -17.46
CA ASP A 15 5.32 -5.32 -18.61
C ASP A 15 5.39 -3.88 -18.09
N CYS A 16 6.60 -3.46 -17.75
CA CYS A 16 6.87 -2.04 -17.51
C CYS A 16 7.31 -1.39 -18.84
N PRO A 17 6.63 -0.32 -19.30
CA PRO A 17 7.11 0.45 -20.44
C PRO A 17 8.48 1.03 -20.09
N ARG A 18 9.52 0.64 -20.83
CA ARG A 18 10.88 1.18 -20.65
C ARG A 18 10.86 2.69 -20.87
N ARG A 19 10.76 3.47 -19.80
CA ARG A 19 11.11 4.89 -19.81
C ARG A 19 12.16 5.14 -18.73
N GLY A 20 13.36 5.53 -19.19
CA GLY A 20 14.43 6.05 -18.34
C GLY A 20 15.51 5.06 -17.92
N HIS A 21 16.23 4.44 -18.87
CA HIS A 21 17.57 3.94 -18.59
C HIS A 21 18.49 5.12 -18.25
N HIS A 22 18.68 5.43 -16.96
CA HIS A 22 19.96 6.01 -16.56
C HIS A 22 21.03 4.94 -16.72
N ARG A 23 22.07 5.30 -17.46
CA ARG A 23 23.14 4.43 -17.95
C ARG A 23 23.74 3.59 -16.83
N ARG A 24 23.99 2.33 -17.17
CA ARG A 24 24.79 1.36 -16.39
C ARG A 24 26.05 2.00 -15.83
N SER A 25 26.15 2.07 -14.52
CA SER A 25 27.42 2.07 -13.80
C SER A 25 27.31 1.01 -12.70
N ARG A 26 28.29 0.10 -12.65
CA ARG A 26 28.35 -1.02 -11.70
C ARG A 26 28.28 -0.45 -10.27
N PRO A 27 27.28 -0.77 -9.43
CA PRO A 27 27.28 -0.26 -8.07
C PRO A 27 28.26 -1.09 -7.23
N ARG A 28 29.28 -0.40 -6.68
CA ARG A 28 29.94 -0.83 -5.45
C ARG A 28 28.93 -0.75 -4.30
N PRO A 29 29.01 -1.59 -3.25
CA PRO A 29 28.09 -1.51 -2.12
C PRO A 29 28.41 -0.25 -1.32
N ARG A 30 27.63 0.81 -1.56
CA ARG A 30 27.54 1.96 -0.67
C ARG A 30 26.06 2.32 -0.59
N HIS A 31 25.59 2.50 0.63
CA HIS A 31 24.25 2.99 1.02
C HIS A 31 23.86 4.25 0.25
N HIS A 32 23.43 4.10 -1.00
CA HIS A 32 22.87 5.16 -1.81
C HIS A 32 21.39 4.88 -1.94
N SER A 33 20.63 5.66 -1.20
CA SER A 33 19.19 5.68 -1.13
C SER A 33 18.62 6.15 -2.47
N VAL A 34 18.56 5.25 -3.45
CA VAL A 34 17.93 5.54 -4.75
C VAL A 34 16.41 5.58 -4.52
N PRO A 35 15.70 6.64 -4.96
CA PRO A 35 14.25 6.63 -4.96
C PRO A 35 13.77 5.48 -5.87
N ALA A 36 12.99 4.56 -5.33
CA ALA A 36 12.36 3.50 -6.11
C ALA A 36 11.12 4.11 -6.78
N ALA A 37 11.32 4.76 -7.93
CA ALA A 37 10.25 5.31 -8.74
C ALA A 37 9.93 4.35 -9.91
N LEU A 38 8.81 3.67 -9.80
CA LEU A 38 8.23 2.83 -10.83
C LEU A 38 6.88 3.48 -11.17
N THR A 39 6.59 3.71 -12.44
CA THR A 39 5.36 4.39 -12.86
C THR A 39 4.86 3.72 -14.10
N ASP A 40 3.54 3.52 -14.18
CA ASP A 40 2.90 2.82 -15.30
C ASP A 40 3.41 1.38 -15.51
N CYS A 41 3.94 0.71 -14.47
CA CYS A 41 4.35 -0.70 -14.57
C CYS A 41 3.22 -1.64 -14.11
N GLN A 42 3.16 -2.81 -14.73
CA GLN A 42 2.36 -3.94 -14.24
C GLN A 42 3.26 -4.99 -13.58
N PHE A 43 2.97 -5.33 -12.33
CA PHE A 43 3.65 -6.37 -11.57
C PHE A 43 2.76 -7.60 -11.48
N SER A 44 3.20 -8.67 -12.14
CA SER A 44 2.50 -9.96 -12.12
C SER A 44 2.82 -10.79 -10.86
N ALA A 45 3.81 -10.37 -10.09
CA ALA A 45 4.18 -10.95 -8.80
C ALA A 45 3.98 -9.92 -7.68
N HIS A 46 3.84 -10.37 -6.44
CA HIS A 46 3.78 -9.50 -5.27
C HIS A 46 5.11 -8.79 -5.05
N LEU A 47 5.05 -7.54 -4.60
CA LEU A 47 6.23 -6.73 -4.30
C LEU A 47 6.61 -6.90 -2.83
N ARG A 48 7.87 -7.30 -2.56
CA ARG A 48 8.39 -7.48 -1.20
C ARG A 48 9.41 -6.39 -0.90
N LEU A 49 9.09 -5.52 0.05
CA LEU A 49 9.91 -4.43 0.58
C LEU A 49 10.06 -4.53 2.11
N ARG A 50 10.02 -5.75 2.65
CA ARG A 50 10.16 -6.00 4.09
C ARG A 50 11.52 -5.53 4.57
N GLN A 51 11.54 -4.70 5.62
CA GLN A 51 12.73 -4.08 6.19
C GLN A 51 13.58 -3.32 5.17
N ALA A 52 12.98 -2.90 4.05
CA ALA A 52 13.70 -2.13 3.05
C ALA A 52 13.94 -0.72 3.59
N SER A 53 15.10 -0.16 3.28
CA SER A 53 15.37 1.26 3.49
C SER A 53 15.48 1.93 2.14
N LEU A 54 14.60 2.89 1.89
CA LEU A 54 14.52 3.66 0.67
C LEU A 54 14.45 5.15 1.02
N HIS A 55 14.91 6.00 0.11
CA HIS A 55 14.62 7.42 0.25
C HIS A 55 13.14 7.64 0.01
N ALA A 56 12.63 7.35 -1.19
CA ALA A 56 11.22 7.45 -1.50
C ALA A 56 10.73 6.23 -2.26
N LEU A 57 9.47 5.86 -2.07
CA LEU A 57 8.76 4.85 -2.85
C LEU A 57 7.71 5.54 -3.71
N ALA A 58 7.82 5.47 -5.02
CA ALA A 58 6.80 5.98 -5.93
C ALA A 58 6.32 4.84 -6.83
N LEU A 59 5.04 4.47 -6.68
CA LEU A 59 4.32 3.44 -7.42
C LEU A 59 3.09 4.01 -8.12
N ASN A 60 3.15 5.27 -8.53
CA ASN A 60 2.05 5.97 -9.20
C ASN A 60 1.61 5.25 -10.48
N ARG A 61 0.29 5.12 -10.71
CA ARG A 61 -0.26 4.42 -11.89
C ARG A 61 0.22 2.97 -12.09
N ASN A 62 0.69 2.28 -11.05
CA ASN A 62 1.12 0.88 -11.19
C ASN A 62 -0.02 -0.09 -10.87
N THR A 63 -0.01 -1.24 -11.54
CA THR A 63 -0.93 -2.34 -11.23
C THR A 63 -0.16 -3.53 -10.69
N ILE A 64 -0.42 -3.93 -9.44
CA ILE A 64 0.12 -5.16 -8.84
C ILE A 64 -0.97 -6.23 -8.88
N ALA A 65 -0.91 -7.08 -9.90
CA ALA A 65 -1.82 -8.22 -10.06
C ALA A 65 -1.37 -9.43 -9.22
N GLY A 66 -0.07 -9.52 -8.92
CA GLY A 66 0.48 -10.62 -8.11
C GLY A 66 0.05 -10.54 -6.65
N ARG A 67 -0.28 -11.70 -6.07
CA ARG A 67 -0.61 -11.89 -4.67
C ARG A 67 0.31 -12.95 -4.08
N SER A 68 0.74 -12.75 -2.84
CA SER A 68 1.41 -13.79 -2.07
C SER A 68 0.42 -14.84 -1.57
N ASP A 69 0.92 -15.93 -0.97
CA ASP A 69 0.08 -16.99 -0.38
C ASP A 69 -0.86 -16.46 0.71
N ASN A 70 -0.49 -15.36 1.36
CA ASN A 70 -1.31 -14.66 2.37
C ASN A 70 -2.30 -13.66 1.75
N GLY A 71 -2.35 -13.54 0.42
CA GLY A 71 -3.18 -12.56 -0.29
C GLY A 71 -2.60 -11.15 -0.35
N ASP A 72 -1.38 -10.93 0.14
CA ASP A 72 -0.74 -9.59 0.11
C ASP A 72 -0.12 -9.33 -1.28
N SER A 73 -0.40 -8.18 -1.89
CA SER A 73 0.24 -7.70 -3.12
C SER A 73 1.50 -6.87 -2.84
N LEU A 74 1.53 -6.13 -1.74
CA LEU A 74 2.71 -5.37 -1.30
C LEU A 74 3.01 -5.71 0.16
N ALA A 75 4.15 -6.33 0.41
CA ALA A 75 4.64 -6.61 1.76
C ALA A 75 5.79 -5.65 2.09
N ALA A 76 5.49 -4.55 2.78
CA ALA A 76 6.41 -3.49 3.18
C ALA A 76 6.53 -3.36 4.71
N GLU A 77 6.48 -4.50 5.41
CA GLU A 77 6.64 -4.56 6.86
C GLU A 77 8.00 -3.97 7.29
N GLY A 78 7.99 -3.02 8.22
CA GLY A 78 9.23 -2.36 8.66
C GLY A 78 9.94 -1.54 7.57
N LEU A 79 9.25 -1.16 6.49
CA LEU A 79 9.80 -0.27 5.47
C LEU A 79 10.19 1.07 6.11
N GLN A 80 11.39 1.55 5.80
CA GLN A 80 11.84 2.90 6.15
C GLN A 80 11.89 3.75 4.88
N ALA A 81 11.07 4.79 4.82
CA ALA A 81 10.98 5.70 3.68
C ALA A 81 11.13 7.16 4.13
N ALA A 82 12.34 7.71 3.97
CA ALA A 82 12.68 9.05 4.47
C ALA A 82 11.95 10.20 3.73
N GLY A 83 11.74 10.06 2.43
CA GLY A 83 11.13 11.02 1.51
C GLY A 83 9.67 10.74 1.19
N GLY A 84 9.09 9.66 1.75
CA GLY A 84 7.66 9.35 1.59
C GLY A 84 7.36 8.16 0.68
N ALA A 85 6.08 7.82 0.61
CA ALA A 85 5.55 6.77 -0.25
C ALA A 85 4.31 7.27 -1.00
N SER A 86 4.36 7.26 -2.33
CA SER A 86 3.32 7.76 -3.23
C SER A 86 2.85 6.60 -4.10
N LEU A 87 1.61 6.18 -3.90
CA LEU A 87 0.88 5.14 -4.63
C LEU A 87 -0.39 5.76 -5.21
N ASP A 88 -0.21 6.85 -5.95
CA ASP A 88 -1.29 7.72 -6.37
C ASP A 88 -1.83 7.38 -7.77
N ASN A 89 -3.04 7.88 -8.02
CA ASN A 89 -3.72 8.03 -9.30
C ASN A 89 -3.64 6.78 -10.17
N GLY A 90 -4.55 5.83 -9.99
CA GLY A 90 -4.58 4.61 -10.80
C GLY A 90 -3.63 3.50 -10.33
N PHE A 91 -3.06 3.63 -9.13
CA PHE A 91 -2.46 2.49 -8.46
C PHE A 91 -3.55 1.46 -8.17
N THR A 92 -3.35 0.22 -8.63
CA THR A 92 -4.28 -0.88 -8.40
C THR A 92 -3.55 -2.07 -7.78
N ALA A 93 -4.06 -2.62 -6.69
CA ALA A 93 -3.53 -3.83 -6.07
C ALA A 93 -4.61 -4.90 -5.97
N ALA A 94 -4.33 -6.09 -6.52
CA ALA A 94 -5.23 -7.24 -6.47
C ALA A 94 -5.32 -7.89 -5.08
N GLY A 95 -4.36 -7.58 -4.22
CA GLY A 95 -4.21 -8.09 -2.87
C GLY A 95 -3.95 -6.98 -1.86
N ALA A 96 -3.73 -7.36 -0.61
CA ALA A 96 -3.54 -6.42 0.48
C ALA A 96 -2.18 -5.68 0.43
N LEU A 97 -2.16 -4.45 0.93
CA LEU A 97 -0.96 -3.66 1.18
C LEU A 97 -0.63 -3.71 2.67
N ARG A 98 0.52 -4.30 3.01
CA ARG A 98 0.96 -4.47 4.40
C ARG A 98 2.15 -3.57 4.68
N LEU A 99 1.93 -2.54 5.49
CA LEU A 99 2.93 -1.56 5.97
C LEU A 99 3.07 -1.61 7.50
N THR A 100 2.89 -2.79 8.08
CA THR A 100 2.99 -3.00 9.53
C THR A 100 4.36 -2.57 10.04
N GLY A 101 4.38 -1.67 11.03
CA GLY A 101 5.61 -1.13 11.63
C GLY A 101 6.49 -0.35 10.65
N ALA A 102 5.98 0.06 9.48
CA ALA A 102 6.72 0.92 8.58
C ALA A 102 6.90 2.31 9.20
N HIS A 103 8.02 2.94 8.89
CA HIS A 103 8.32 4.32 9.26
C HIS A 103 8.51 5.15 8.00
N ILE A 104 7.60 6.09 7.78
CA ILE A 104 7.57 6.97 6.62
C ILE A 104 7.71 8.39 7.13
N THR A 105 8.89 8.97 6.99
CA THR A 105 9.15 10.36 7.42
C THR A 105 8.48 11.37 6.47
N GLY A 106 8.37 11.02 5.19
CA GLY A 106 7.61 11.81 4.22
C GLY A 106 6.10 11.52 4.23
N GLN A 107 5.38 12.06 3.25
CA GLN A 107 3.95 11.80 3.09
C GLN A 107 3.69 10.36 2.62
N LEU A 108 2.66 9.71 3.17
CA LEU A 108 2.07 8.51 2.59
C LEU A 108 0.82 8.89 1.80
N SER A 109 0.83 8.61 0.51
CA SER A 109 -0.21 9.04 -0.43
C SER A 109 -0.72 7.82 -1.20
N LEU A 110 -2.01 7.52 -1.11
CA LEU A 110 -2.70 6.52 -1.91
C LEU A 110 -3.93 7.14 -2.59
N ARG A 111 -3.80 8.36 -3.08
CA ARG A 111 -4.92 9.13 -3.62
C ARG A 111 -5.46 8.47 -4.88
N GLY A 112 -6.76 8.20 -4.95
CA GLY A 112 -7.36 7.51 -6.09
C GLY A 112 -6.81 6.09 -6.34
N ALA A 113 -6.22 5.47 -5.32
CA ALA A 113 -5.78 4.08 -5.40
C ALA A 113 -6.97 3.12 -5.25
N THR A 114 -6.89 1.98 -5.91
CA THR A 114 -7.92 0.92 -5.86
C THR A 114 -7.30 -0.37 -5.35
N ILE A 115 -7.76 -0.85 -4.19
CA ILE A 115 -7.28 -2.10 -3.60
C ILE A 115 -8.43 -3.11 -3.64
N THR A 116 -8.32 -4.10 -4.53
CA THR A 116 -9.34 -5.14 -4.75
C THR A 116 -9.06 -6.43 -4.00
N GLY A 117 -8.09 -6.41 -3.07
CA GLY A 117 -7.86 -7.51 -2.13
C GLY A 117 -9.16 -7.99 -1.49
N THR A 118 -9.30 -9.30 -1.34
CA THR A 118 -10.45 -9.92 -0.68
C THR A 118 -9.92 -10.72 0.50
N GLY A 119 -10.04 -10.19 1.72
CA GLY A 119 -9.49 -10.78 2.94
C GLY A 119 -9.65 -9.86 4.15
N ASN A 120 -9.06 -10.25 5.29
CA ASN A 120 -9.25 -9.59 6.60
C ASN A 120 -8.61 -8.17 6.71
N GLY A 121 -8.12 -7.61 5.61
CA GLY A 121 -7.58 -6.27 5.56
C GLY A 121 -6.89 -6.00 4.21
N ASN A 122 -7.36 -5.00 3.48
CA ASN A 122 -6.78 -4.55 2.21
C ASN A 122 -5.64 -3.57 2.40
N PHE A 123 -5.69 -2.80 3.46
CA PHE A 123 -4.60 -1.93 3.87
C PHE A 123 -4.32 -2.19 5.34
N VAL A 124 -3.14 -2.68 5.67
CA VAL A 124 -2.73 -3.02 7.03
C VAL A 124 -1.49 -2.20 7.39
N GLY A 125 -1.71 -1.11 8.11
CA GLY A 125 -0.69 -0.21 8.66
C GLY A 125 -0.64 -0.25 10.19
N ASP A 126 -0.78 -1.43 10.79
CA ASP A 126 -0.67 -1.58 12.25
C ASP A 126 0.71 -1.09 12.72
N ARG A 127 0.75 -0.21 13.73
CA ARG A 127 1.96 0.48 14.21
C ARG A 127 2.72 1.25 13.13
N LEU A 128 2.06 1.67 12.05
CA LEU A 128 2.64 2.58 11.06
C LEU A 128 3.02 3.89 11.75
N GLN A 129 4.24 4.36 11.50
CA GLN A 129 4.69 5.69 11.89
C GLN A 129 4.80 6.53 10.63
N ALA A 130 3.97 7.57 10.53
CA ALA A 130 4.04 8.56 9.48
C ALA A 130 4.34 9.92 10.12
N ASP A 131 5.54 10.45 9.88
CA ASP A 131 5.93 11.76 10.44
C ASP A 131 5.26 12.92 9.66
N ASN A 132 4.46 12.58 8.64
CA ASN A 132 3.66 13.50 7.84
C ASN A 132 2.24 12.92 7.64
N GLY A 133 1.45 13.50 6.73
CA GLY A 133 0.07 13.09 6.51
C GLY A 133 -0.06 11.75 5.77
N VAL A 134 -1.15 11.05 6.07
CA VAL A 134 -1.61 9.88 5.31
C VAL A 134 -2.84 10.29 4.52
N PHE A 135 -2.78 10.18 3.19
CA PHE A 135 -3.86 10.60 2.30
C PHE A 135 -4.42 9.41 1.53
N LEU A 136 -5.66 9.09 1.83
CA LEU A 136 -6.51 8.06 1.22
C LEU A 136 -7.74 8.75 0.58
N ASP A 137 -7.54 9.87 -0.12
CA ASP A 137 -8.61 10.71 -0.67
C ASP A 137 -8.73 10.57 -2.21
N ASN A 138 -9.55 11.42 -2.82
CA ASN A 138 -9.73 11.52 -4.28
C ASN A 138 -10.14 10.19 -4.95
N GLY A 139 -11.16 9.52 -4.39
CA GLY A 139 -11.70 8.29 -4.97
C GLY A 139 -10.87 7.04 -4.63
N PHE A 140 -10.16 7.05 -3.51
CA PHE A 140 -9.59 5.83 -2.95
C PHE A 140 -10.69 4.80 -2.72
N THR A 141 -10.47 3.57 -3.17
CA THR A 141 -11.40 2.45 -2.97
C THR A 141 -10.70 1.24 -2.37
N ALA A 142 -11.33 0.63 -1.37
CA ALA A 142 -10.88 -0.61 -0.77
C ALA A 142 -12.02 -1.63 -0.71
N ALA A 143 -11.82 -2.79 -1.34
CA ALA A 143 -12.75 -3.90 -1.33
C ALA A 143 -12.82 -4.67 0.01
N GLY A 144 -11.90 -4.38 0.93
CA GLY A 144 -11.75 -4.99 2.24
C GLY A 144 -11.38 -3.95 3.29
N ALA A 145 -11.30 -4.37 4.55
CA ALA A 145 -11.08 -3.45 5.67
C ALA A 145 -9.72 -2.74 5.63
N ILE A 146 -9.66 -1.60 6.32
CA ILE A 146 -8.45 -0.82 6.55
C ILE A 146 -8.10 -0.93 8.02
N ARG A 147 -6.85 -1.29 8.32
CA ARG A 147 -6.35 -1.48 9.68
C ARG A 147 -5.17 -0.55 9.94
N LEU A 148 -5.28 0.25 10.99
CA LEU A 148 -4.32 1.26 11.42
C LEU A 148 -4.13 1.19 12.95
N LEU A 149 -4.11 -0.02 13.51
CA LEU A 149 -4.08 -0.21 14.97
C LEU A 149 -2.77 0.31 15.56
N GLY A 150 -2.86 1.25 16.50
CA GLY A 150 -1.72 1.89 17.13
C GLY A 150 -0.81 2.63 16.14
N ALA A 151 -1.34 3.03 14.99
CA ALA A 151 -0.59 3.88 14.06
C ALA A 151 -0.42 5.28 14.65
N HIS A 152 0.70 5.93 14.33
CA HIS A 152 0.99 7.30 14.72
C HIS A 152 1.24 8.12 13.46
N ILE A 153 0.43 9.16 13.28
CA ILE A 153 0.44 10.06 12.13
C ILE A 153 0.61 11.47 12.70
N THR A 154 1.80 12.05 12.56
CA THR A 154 2.13 13.37 13.13
C THR A 154 1.35 14.52 12.49
N GLN A 155 0.66 14.27 11.38
CA GLN A 155 -0.22 15.24 10.75
C GLN A 155 -1.65 14.70 10.72
N GLN A 156 -2.24 14.56 9.53
CA GLN A 156 -3.63 14.18 9.34
C GLN A 156 -3.75 12.81 8.68
N LEU A 157 -4.76 12.06 9.10
CA LEU A 157 -5.32 10.96 8.32
C LEU A 157 -6.49 11.50 7.51
N ASN A 158 -6.31 11.66 6.20
CA ASN A 158 -7.35 12.15 5.31
C ASN A 158 -7.91 11.00 4.47
N MET A 159 -9.19 10.68 4.66
CA MET A 159 -9.93 9.69 3.87
C MET A 159 -11.15 10.30 3.18
N ARG A 160 -11.07 11.58 2.81
CA ARG A 160 -12.16 12.31 2.17
C ARG A 160 -12.61 11.65 0.87
N GLY A 161 -13.90 11.35 0.77
CA GLY A 161 -14.46 10.67 -0.40
C GLY A 161 -13.95 9.25 -0.63
N ALA A 162 -13.31 8.63 0.37
CA ALA A 162 -12.88 7.24 0.28
C ALA A 162 -14.10 6.29 0.35
N THR A 163 -14.03 5.18 -0.37
CA THR A 163 -15.08 4.15 -0.36
C THR A 163 -14.51 2.82 0.10
N ILE A 164 -14.97 2.33 1.24
CA ILE A 164 -14.60 1.03 1.79
C ILE A 164 -15.82 0.12 1.68
N THR A 165 -15.78 -0.85 0.76
CA THR A 165 -16.93 -1.73 0.49
C THR A 165 -16.89 -3.04 1.28
N GLY A 166 -15.76 -3.36 1.93
CA GLY A 166 -15.59 -4.57 2.72
C GLY A 166 -15.35 -4.30 4.20
N ALA A 167 -15.42 -5.36 4.99
CA ALA A 167 -15.20 -5.34 6.43
C ALA A 167 -14.29 -6.51 6.85
N ASP A 168 -13.69 -6.41 8.04
CA ASP A 168 -12.96 -7.51 8.66
C ASP A 168 -13.93 -8.52 9.29
N ASN A 169 -13.38 -9.59 9.88
CA ASN A 169 -14.18 -10.64 10.51
C ASN A 169 -15.03 -10.15 11.69
N ASP A 170 -14.69 -9.00 12.26
CA ASP A 170 -15.41 -8.36 13.35
C ASP A 170 -16.42 -7.33 12.82
N GLY A 171 -16.60 -7.23 11.50
CA GLY A 171 -17.54 -6.32 10.85
C GLY A 171 -17.05 -4.87 10.74
N ASN A 172 -15.76 -4.60 10.95
CA ASN A 172 -15.19 -3.26 10.85
C ASN A 172 -14.62 -2.99 9.45
N SER A 173 -15.02 -1.88 8.82
CA SER A 173 -14.40 -1.39 7.60
C SER A 173 -13.13 -0.58 7.87
N LEU A 174 -13.09 0.13 9.00
CA LEU A 174 -11.90 0.85 9.44
C LEU A 174 -11.63 0.51 10.92
N ALA A 175 -10.55 -0.20 11.18
CA ALA A 175 -10.10 -0.52 12.54
C ALA A 175 -8.82 0.25 12.86
N ALA A 176 -8.95 1.29 13.66
CA ALA A 176 -7.91 2.27 13.97
C ALA A 176 -7.86 2.57 15.47
N ASP A 177 -7.99 1.55 16.31
CA ASP A 177 -7.82 1.70 17.75
C ASP A 177 -6.44 2.23 18.09
N ARG A 178 -6.38 3.15 19.06
CA ARG A 178 -5.14 3.80 19.49
C ARG A 178 -4.40 4.52 18.36
N LEU A 179 -5.10 4.87 17.28
CA LEU A 179 -4.56 5.72 16.23
C LEU A 179 -4.26 7.09 16.83
N GLN A 180 -3.03 7.56 16.72
CA GLN A 180 -2.68 8.93 17.08
C GLN A 180 -2.57 9.73 15.80
N ALA A 181 -3.39 10.77 15.65
CA ALA A 181 -3.32 11.72 14.56
C ALA A 181 -3.24 13.14 15.14
N ASP A 182 -2.06 13.76 15.12
CA ASP A 182 -1.81 14.99 15.89
C ASP A 182 -2.61 16.19 15.35
N SER A 183 -2.87 16.23 14.03
CA SER A 183 -3.69 17.26 13.42
C SER A 183 -5.17 16.88 13.34
N GLY A 184 -5.46 15.63 12.97
CA GLY A 184 -6.84 15.12 12.95
C GLY A 184 -7.11 13.99 11.96
N VAL A 185 -8.32 13.45 12.04
CA VAL A 185 -8.83 12.39 11.15
C VAL A 185 -10.04 12.92 10.39
N PHE A 186 -9.95 12.91 9.06
CA PHE A 186 -10.99 13.44 8.17
C PHE A 186 -11.69 12.32 7.41
N LEU A 187 -12.94 12.05 7.78
CA LEU A 187 -13.83 11.03 7.19
C LEU A 187 -15.09 11.69 6.59
N ASP A 188 -14.90 12.77 5.82
CA ASP A 188 -15.97 13.61 5.26
C ASP A 188 -15.99 13.58 3.72
N ASN A 189 -16.80 14.46 3.10
CA ASN A 189 -16.90 14.64 1.64
C ASN A 189 -17.22 13.34 0.87
N GLY A 190 -18.24 12.61 1.30
CA GLY A 190 -18.70 11.39 0.63
C GLY A 190 -17.91 10.14 1.00
N PHE A 191 -17.19 10.15 2.13
CA PHE A 191 -16.65 8.94 2.73
C PHE A 191 -17.77 7.90 2.96
N THR A 192 -17.54 6.66 2.54
CA THR A 192 -18.46 5.54 2.76
C THR A 192 -17.73 4.31 3.28
N ALA A 193 -18.36 3.62 4.21
CA ALA A 193 -17.89 2.37 4.79
C ALA A 193 -19.05 1.38 4.89
N ALA A 194 -18.84 0.14 4.42
CA ALA A 194 -19.85 -0.90 4.46
C ALA A 194 -20.06 -1.50 5.88
N GLY A 195 -19.02 -1.44 6.71
CA GLY A 195 -19.01 -1.91 8.09
C GLY A 195 -18.70 -0.80 9.08
N ALA A 196 -18.47 -1.19 10.33
CA ALA A 196 -18.23 -0.26 11.43
C ALA A 196 -16.86 0.47 11.31
N ILE A 197 -16.79 1.66 11.87
CA ILE A 197 -15.54 2.42 12.05
C ILE A 197 -15.20 2.38 13.54
N ARG A 198 -14.02 1.86 13.86
CA ARG A 198 -13.56 1.64 15.23
C ARG A 198 -12.31 2.45 15.49
N LEU A 199 -12.41 3.40 16.42
CA LEU A 199 -11.38 4.38 16.78
C LEU A 199 -11.16 4.37 18.29
N LEU A 200 -11.12 3.18 18.92
CA LEU A 200 -11.09 3.08 20.37
C LEU A 200 -9.76 3.61 20.92
N GLY A 201 -9.81 4.70 21.69
CA GLY A 201 -8.63 5.33 22.28
C GLY A 201 -7.73 6.03 21.26
N ALA A 202 -8.29 6.40 20.09
CA ALA A 202 -7.67 7.29 19.12
C ALA A 202 -7.78 8.77 19.53
#